data_AF-A0A1C3F0S2-F1
#
_entry.id   AF-A0A1C3F0S2-F1
#
_cell.length_a   1.000
_cell.length_b   1.000
_cell.length_c   1.000
_cell.angle_alpha   90.00
_cell.angle_beta   90.00
_cell.angle_gamma   90.00
#
_symmetry.space_group_name_H-M   'P 1'
#
loop_
_entity.id
_entity.type
_entity.pdbx_description
1 polymer ?
#
loop_
_entity_poly.entity_id
_entity_poly.type
_entity_poly.pdbx_seq_one_letter_code
_entity_poly.pdbx_strand_id
1 'polypeptide(L)' 'MYHYVKKGETLHHIAMHHGTTVRRLLSLNPDISNPDLIYPGQRINVGTCKCW' A
#
# COMPACT_ATOMS: atom_id res chain seq x y z
N MET A 1 7.72 -6.34 2.54
CA MET A 1 6.85 -7.17 1.68
C MET A 1 6.23 -6.25 0.64
N TYR A 2 6.00 -6.74 -0.58
CA TYR A 2 5.44 -5.91 -1.66
C TYR A 2 4.06 -6.43 -2.07
N HIS A 3 3.14 -5.51 -2.33
CA HIS A 3 1.81 -5.76 -2.90
C HIS A 3 1.75 -5.12 -4.29
N TYR A 4 1.26 -5.85 -5.28
CA TYR A 4 1.01 -5.31 -6.61
C TYR A 4 -0.47 -4.95 -6.72
N VAL A 5 -0.75 -3.68 -6.97
CA VAL A 5 -2.11 -3.14 -7.04
C VAL A 5 -2.90 -3.88 -8.12
N LYS A 6 -4.09 -4.36 -7.78
CA LYS A 6 -5.05 -4.93 -8.73
C LYS A 6 -6.03 -3.85 -9.19
N LYS A 7 -6.66 -4.10 -10.34
CA LYS A 7 -7.68 -3.18 -10.88
C LYS A 7 -8.81 -2.99 -9.86
N GLY A 8 -9.07 -1.73 -9.48
CA GLY A 8 -10.11 -1.36 -8.53
C GLY A 8 -9.67 -1.37 -7.05
N GLU A 9 -8.43 -1.74 -6.74
CA GLU A 9 -7.91 -1.59 -5.38
C GLU A 9 -7.57 -0.12 -5.05
N THR A 10 -7.62 0.19 -3.75
CA THR A 10 -7.22 1.48 -3.19
C THR A 10 -6.17 1.26 -2.11
N LEU A 11 -5.39 2.29 -1.76
CA LEU A 11 -4.45 2.20 -0.64
C LEU A 11 -5.13 1.83 0.68
N HIS A 12 -6.39 2.22 0.86
CA HIS A 12 -7.18 1.85 2.04
C HIS A 12 -7.44 0.34 2.12
N HIS A 13 -7.89 -0.28 1.01
CA HIS A 13 -8.09 -1.73 0.96
C HIS A 13 -6.78 -2.50 1.18
N ILE A 14 -5.69 -2.04 0.58
CA ILE A 14 -4.36 -2.65 0.74
C ILE A 14 -3.91 -2.54 2.20
N ALA A 15 -4.07 -1.37 2.82
CA ALA A 15 -3.71 -1.18 4.22
C ALA A 15 -4.48 -2.13 5.15
N MET A 16 -5.79 -2.23 4.99
CA MET A 16 -6.62 -3.16 5.77
C MET A 16 -6.21 -4.62 5.56
N HIS A 17 -6.02 -5.05 4.32
CA HIS A 17 -5.66 -6.43 3.99
C HIS A 17 -4.32 -6.85 4.62
N HIS A 18 -3.39 -5.91 4.75
CA HIS A 18 -2.06 -6.13 5.33
C HIS A 18 -1.95 -5.71 6.80
N GLY A 19 -3.06 -5.39 7.46
CA GLY A 19 -3.06 -5.00 8.89
C GLY A 19 -2.22 -3.76 9.19
N THR A 20 -2.16 -2.82 8.25
CA THR A 20 -1.39 -1.58 8.34
C THR A 20 -2.29 -0.37 8.08
N THR A 21 -1.73 0.83 8.04
CA THR A 21 -2.48 2.07 7.78
C THR A 21 -2.01 2.72 6.49
N VAL A 22 -2.88 3.47 5.82
CA VAL A 22 -2.52 4.24 4.61
C VAL A 22 -1.35 5.18 4.89
N ARG A 23 -1.35 5.84 6.06
CA ARG A 23 -0.24 6.70 6.49
C ARG A 23 1.08 5.94 6.57
N ARG A 24 1.07 4.71 7.08
CA ARG A 24 2.27 3.86 7.13
C ARG A 24 2.69 3.42 5.73
N LEU A 25 1.75 3.05 4.86
CA LEU A 25 2.06 2.77 3.45
C LEU A 25 2.74 3.96 2.78
N LEU A 26 2.19 5.18 2.91
CA LEU A 26 2.79 6.38 2.32
C LEU A 26 4.19 6.66 2.87
N SER A 27 4.41 6.47 4.18
CA SER A 27 5.75 6.64 4.76
C SER A 27 6.79 5.66 4.21
N LEU A 28 6.35 4.48 3.76
CA LEU A 28 7.21 3.45 3.16
C LEU A 28 7.37 3.61 1.64
N ASN A 29 6.57 4.47 1.02
CA ASN A 29 6.53 4.68 -0.43
C ASN A 29 6.57 6.19 -0.72
N PRO A 30 7.73 6.85 -0.50
CA PRO A 30 7.87 8.29 -0.72
C PRO A 30 7.67 8.71 -2.18
N ASP A 31 7.76 7.77 -3.12
CA ASP A 31 7.51 7.98 -4.54
C ASP A 31 6.01 8.20 -4.87
N ILE A 32 5.10 7.91 -3.92
CA ILE A 32 3.66 8.13 -4.10
C ILE A 32 3.33 9.55 -3.66
N SER A 33 3.35 10.48 -4.62
CA SER A 33 3.00 11.88 -4.37
C SER A 33 1.50 12.09 -4.17
N ASN A 34 0.66 11.28 -4.84
CA ASN A 34 -0.79 11.35 -4.73
C ASN A 34 -1.36 9.99 -4.25
N PRO A 35 -1.82 9.88 -3.00
CA PRO A 35 -2.38 8.65 -2.44
C PRO A 35 -3.63 8.13 -3.16
N ASP A 36 -4.41 9.02 -3.77
CA ASP A 36 -5.66 8.67 -4.45
C ASP A 36 -5.43 8.21 -5.89
N LEU A 37 -4.21 8.39 -6.40
CA LEU A 37 -3.83 8.01 -7.76
C LEU A 37 -2.80 6.87 -7.73
N ILE A 38 -3.32 5.65 -7.67
CA ILE A 38 -2.53 4.43 -7.83
C ILE A 38 -2.99 3.63 -9.05
N TYR A 39 -2.07 2.91 -9.68
CA TYR A 39 -2.32 2.20 -10.93
C TYR A 39 -2.23 0.68 -10.75
N PRO A 40 -3.04 -0.11 -11.48
CA PRO A 40 -2.88 -1.55 -11.51
C PRO A 40 -1.45 -1.94 -11.95
N GLY A 41 -0.85 -2.89 -11.24
CA GLY A 41 0.55 -3.31 -11.43
C GLY A 41 1.57 -2.46 -10.66
N GLN A 42 1.16 -1.35 -10.05
CA GLN A 42 2.05 -0.55 -9.20
C GLN A 42 2.49 -1.36 -7.98
N ARG A 43 3.79 -1.28 -7.65
CA ARG A 43 4.39 -1.96 -6.51
C ARG A 43 4.30 -1.08 -5.26
N ILE A 44 3.58 -1.55 -4.24
CA ILE A 44 3.44 -0.88 -2.94
C ILE A 44 4.23 -1.67 -1.89
N ASN A 45 5.14 -1.00 -1.20
CA ASN A 45 5.81 -1.55 -0.03
C ASN A 45 4.85 -1.52 1.17
N VAL A 46 4.39 -2.68 1.61
CA VAL A 46 3.46 -2.82 2.74
C VAL A 46 4.18 -3.03 4.07
N GLY A 47 5.52 -2.97 4.07
CA GLY A 47 6.35 -3.23 5.24
C GLY A 47 6.46 -4.72 5.54
N THR A 48 7.17 -5.09 6.59
CA THR A 48 7.15 -6.45 7.12
C THR A 48 5.99 -6.54 8.11
N CYS A 49 5.21 -7.63 8.00
CA CYS A 49 4.23 -8.03 9.00
C CYS A 49 4.83 -7.84 10.40
N LYS A 50 4.16 -7.11 11.30
CA LYS A 50 4.44 -7.27 12.72
C LYS A 50 3.79 -8.59 13.12
N CYS A 51 4.61 -9.64 13.18
CA CYS A 51 4.25 -10.89 13.85
C CYS A 51 3.94 -10.56 15.32
N TRP A 52 2.72 -10.87 15.74
CA TRP A 52 2.38 -11.20 17.13
C TRP A 52 1.89 -12.65 17.08
#